data_AF-A0A5C8IZX2-F1
#
_entry.id   AF-A0A5C8IZX2-F1
#
_cell.length_a   1.000
_cell.length_b   1.000
_cell.length_c   1.000
_cell.angle_alpha   90.00
_cell.angle_beta   90.00
_cell.angle_gamma   90.00
#
_symmetry.space_group_name_H-M   'P 1'
#
loop_
_entity.id
_entity.type
_entity.pdbx_description
1 polymer ?
#
loop_
_entity_poly.entity_id
_entity_poly.type
_entity_poly.pdbx_seq_one_letter_code
_entity_poly.pdbx_strand_id
1 'polypeptide(L)'
;MKLPYFLFAALLGLTACGSDSADGNYNRAASDELIDEQVDAGTKASVDSVAKATTEGNILFPVPDTLTNLLQQHRPQAKLAKLPDQTLRNRTAQVGNPIYLKGNFDGNNSPDYAVQVLQNDSIQVLAFLDYNTKARQVKVASYPARQLQDQWYSVYQLQLAPKDSVVQDTRNNRKTTLPTDGISVLDENRTTLYVLKNGRFIPFDAQE
;
A
#
# COMPACT_ATOMS: atom_id res chain seq x y z
N MET A 1 -2.70 -56.55 49.34
CA MET A 1 -1.51 -57.05 48.60
C MET A 1 -1.37 -56.24 47.31
N LYS A 2 -0.16 -55.70 47.07
CA LYS A 2 0.39 -55.15 45.81
C LYS A 2 -0.19 -53.83 45.25
N LEU A 3 0.44 -52.70 45.63
CA LEU A 3 0.85 -51.61 44.70
C LEU A 3 2.12 -52.09 43.93
N PRO A 4 2.73 -51.38 42.93
CA PRO A 4 2.50 -50.02 42.40
C PRO A 4 2.73 -49.84 40.86
N TYR A 5 2.64 -48.57 40.38
CA TYR A 5 3.50 -47.83 39.40
C TYR A 5 2.68 -46.97 38.42
N PHE A 6 2.65 -45.64 38.65
CA PHE A 6 3.37 -44.57 37.90
C PHE A 6 2.71 -44.27 36.52
N LEU A 7 2.55 -43.03 36.05
CA LEU A 7 3.54 -41.96 35.88
C LEU A 7 2.77 -40.70 35.36
N PHE A 8 3.13 -39.49 35.83
CA PHE A 8 3.40 -38.22 35.07
C PHE A 8 2.54 -37.89 33.82
N ALA A 9 2.16 -36.65 33.48
CA ALA A 9 2.55 -35.27 33.83
C ALA A 9 1.46 -34.35 33.22
N ALA A 10 1.25 -33.11 33.69
CA ALA A 10 1.64 -31.85 33.01
C ALA A 10 1.13 -31.71 31.56
N LEU A 11 0.57 -30.60 31.07
CA LEU A 11 0.92 -29.20 31.27
C LEU A 11 -0.12 -28.31 30.53
N LEU A 12 -0.13 -27.04 30.92
CA LEU A 12 -0.77 -25.87 30.33
C LEU A 12 -0.80 -25.79 28.79
N GLY A 13 -1.86 -25.14 28.27
CA GLY A 13 -1.95 -24.63 26.91
C GLY A 13 -2.94 -23.47 26.81
N LEU A 14 -2.57 -22.32 27.39
CA LEU A 14 -3.11 -21.01 26.98
C LEU A 14 -2.76 -20.82 25.51
N THR A 15 -3.74 -20.76 24.61
CA THR A 15 -3.55 -20.11 23.31
C THR A 15 -4.44 -18.88 23.28
N ALA A 16 -3.80 -17.76 23.57
CA ALA A 16 -4.26 -16.45 23.21
C ALA A 16 -4.69 -16.45 21.73
N CYS A 17 -5.89 -15.94 21.46
CA CYS A 17 -6.27 -15.48 20.14
C CYS A 17 -5.58 -14.13 19.91
N GLY A 18 -4.26 -14.18 19.70
CA GLY A 18 -3.50 -13.07 19.14
C GLY A 18 -3.84 -13.01 17.66
N SER A 19 -4.38 -11.89 17.20
CA SER A 19 -4.52 -11.63 15.78
C SER A 19 -3.13 -11.61 15.16
N ASP A 20 -2.78 -12.70 14.47
CA ASP A 20 -1.60 -12.75 13.62
C ASP A 20 -1.76 -11.66 12.56
N SER A 21 -1.06 -10.57 12.82
CA SER A 21 -0.87 -9.49 11.88
C SER A 21 0.08 -10.03 10.82
N ALA A 22 -0.27 -9.77 9.56
CA ALA A 22 0.47 -10.22 8.39
C ALA A 22 1.84 -9.52 8.29
N ASP A 23 2.79 -9.94 9.13
CA ASP A 23 4.22 -9.58 9.05
C ASP A 23 4.98 -10.65 8.25
N GLY A 24 4.41 -11.02 7.09
CA GLY A 24 5.07 -11.90 6.14
C GLY A 24 6.18 -11.15 5.40
N ASN A 25 7.43 -11.55 5.64
CA ASN A 25 8.58 -11.12 4.87
C ASN A 25 8.55 -11.78 3.48
N TYR A 26 7.87 -11.15 2.51
CA TYR A 26 7.78 -11.65 1.14
C TYR A 26 9.03 -11.24 0.34
N ASN A 27 9.82 -12.24 -0.05
CA ASN A 27 11.19 -12.07 -0.54
C ASN A 27 11.30 -12.23 -2.07
N ARG A 28 10.41 -11.59 -2.84
CA ARG A 28 10.53 -11.47 -4.31
C ARG A 28 9.94 -10.14 -4.76
N ALA A 29 10.73 -9.37 -5.51
CA ALA A 29 10.27 -8.14 -6.14
C ALA A 29 9.41 -8.47 -7.37
N ALA A 30 8.29 -7.78 -7.54
CA ALA A 30 7.65 -7.67 -8.84
C ALA A 30 8.65 -6.99 -9.79
N SER A 31 8.86 -7.57 -10.98
CA SER A 31 9.82 -7.08 -11.96
C SER A 31 9.36 -5.75 -12.55
N ASP A 32 10.09 -4.67 -12.21
CA ASP A 32 9.86 -3.28 -12.65
C ASP A 32 9.73 -3.15 -14.18
N GLU A 33 10.42 -4.02 -14.93
CA GLU A 33 10.47 -4.04 -16.40
C GLU A 33 9.10 -4.28 -17.07
N LEU A 34 8.19 -5.02 -16.43
CA LEU A 34 6.84 -5.27 -16.98
C LEU A 34 5.85 -4.13 -16.72
N ILE A 35 6.17 -3.25 -15.77
CA ILE A 35 5.34 -2.11 -15.40
C ILE A 35 5.72 -0.88 -16.26
N ASP A 36 7.02 -0.71 -16.53
CA ASP A 36 7.53 0.43 -17.30
C ASP A 36 7.28 0.30 -18.82
N GLU A 37 7.29 -0.91 -19.39
CA GLU A 37 7.17 -1.13 -20.85
C GLU A 37 5.80 -0.74 -21.45
N GLN A 38 4.77 -0.54 -20.62
CA GLN A 38 3.43 -0.14 -21.07
C GLN A 38 3.06 1.33 -20.81
N VAL A 39 3.89 2.08 -20.09
CA VAL A 39 3.68 3.54 -19.92
C VAL A 39 3.85 4.26 -21.27
N ASP A 40 4.66 3.73 -22.18
CA ASP A 40 4.93 4.36 -23.48
C ASP A 40 3.96 3.99 -24.62
N ALA A 41 3.09 2.97 -24.46
CA ALA A 41 2.33 2.44 -25.60
C ALA A 41 0.81 2.71 -25.62
N GLY A 42 0.17 3.14 -24.52
CA GLY A 42 -1.31 3.03 -24.46
C GLY A 42 -2.14 4.16 -23.85
N THR A 43 -1.63 4.98 -22.92
CA THR A 43 -2.56 5.72 -22.03
C THR A 43 -2.09 7.14 -21.71
N LYS A 44 -2.00 8.01 -22.72
CA LYS A 44 -1.79 9.46 -22.55
C LYS A 44 -3.05 10.27 -22.18
N ALA A 45 -4.11 9.66 -21.69
CA ALA A 45 -5.36 10.38 -21.41
C ALA A 45 -6.16 9.83 -20.23
N SER A 46 -5.59 9.84 -19.02
CA SER A 46 -6.35 10.02 -17.74
C SER A 46 -5.48 10.18 -16.49
N VAL A 47 -4.15 10.28 -16.62
CA VAL A 47 -3.27 10.50 -15.46
C VAL A 47 -3.20 12.00 -15.17
N ASP A 48 -4.28 12.58 -14.66
CA ASP A 48 -4.24 13.96 -14.15
C ASP A 48 -3.97 13.95 -12.65
N SER A 49 -2.72 13.66 -12.31
CA SER A 49 -2.14 13.91 -10.98
C SER A 49 -0.63 14.08 -11.14
N VAL A 50 -0.23 15.13 -11.84
CA VAL A 50 1.19 15.51 -11.98
C VAL A 50 1.63 16.21 -10.70
N ALA A 51 2.10 15.44 -9.73
CA ALA A 51 2.76 15.98 -8.54
C ALA A 51 4.11 16.58 -8.92
N LYS A 52 4.24 17.91 -8.83
CA LYS A 52 5.54 18.61 -8.86
C LYS A 52 6.04 18.76 -7.43
N ALA A 53 7.20 18.20 -7.14
CA ALA A 53 7.91 18.48 -5.90
C ALA A 53 8.59 19.85 -5.97
N THR A 54 8.40 20.67 -4.94
CA THR A 54 9.20 21.89 -4.75
C THR A 54 10.50 21.53 -4.04
N THR A 55 11.49 22.41 -4.10
CA THR A 55 12.86 22.31 -3.56
C THR A 55 12.98 22.09 -2.03
N GLU A 56 11.87 21.77 -1.35
CA GLU A 56 11.74 21.60 0.09
C GLU A 56 11.04 20.29 0.50
N GLY A 57 10.84 19.33 -0.41
CA GLY A 57 10.19 18.04 -0.09
C GLY A 57 8.70 18.16 0.26
N ASN A 58 8.07 19.28 -0.10
CA ASN A 58 6.65 19.49 0.08
C ASN A 58 5.96 19.31 -1.27
N ILE A 59 5.31 18.16 -1.46
CA ILE A 59 4.41 17.96 -2.60
C ILE A 59 3.12 18.70 -2.27
N LEU A 60 3.08 19.96 -2.71
CA LEU A 60 1.99 20.89 -2.49
C LEU A 60 1.09 20.95 -3.73
N PHE A 61 0.08 20.10 -3.79
CA PHE A 61 -1.21 20.40 -4.43
C PHE A 61 -2.31 19.70 -3.62
N PRO A 62 -3.44 20.37 -3.36
CA PRO A 62 -4.22 20.06 -2.18
C PRO A 62 -4.79 18.65 -2.27
N VAL A 63 -4.60 17.89 -1.18
CA VAL A 63 -5.38 16.68 -0.95
C VAL A 63 -6.86 17.09 -1.00
N PRO A 64 -7.72 16.43 -1.80
CA PRO A 64 -9.12 16.80 -1.92
C PRO A 64 -9.79 16.89 -0.55
N ASP A 65 -10.65 17.89 -0.34
CA ASP A 65 -11.36 18.08 0.94
C ASP A 65 -12.08 16.80 1.40
N THR A 66 -12.62 16.03 0.45
CA THR A 66 -13.19 14.71 0.73
C THR A 66 -12.20 13.80 1.45
N LEU A 67 -10.98 13.67 0.95
CA LEU A 67 -9.95 12.80 1.55
C LEU A 67 -9.45 13.38 2.88
N THR A 68 -9.32 14.70 3.00
CA THR A 68 -9.00 15.38 4.26
C THR A 68 -10.04 15.08 5.33
N ASN A 69 -11.33 15.20 5.01
CA ASN A 69 -12.44 14.91 5.91
C ASN A 69 -12.49 13.43 6.31
N LEU A 70 -12.27 12.52 5.35
CA LEU A 70 -12.19 11.08 5.61
C LEU A 70 -11.05 10.74 6.58
N LEU A 71 -9.87 11.34 6.38
CA LEU A 71 -8.74 11.17 7.29
C LEU A 71 -9.04 11.71 8.68
N GLN A 72 -9.64 12.90 8.79
CA GLN A 72 -9.99 13.47 10.09
C GLN A 72 -11.03 12.62 10.84
N GLN A 73 -12.01 12.07 10.13
CA GLN A 73 -13.06 11.23 10.71
C GLN A 73 -12.54 9.87 11.17
N HIS A 74 -11.69 9.21 10.38
CA HIS A 74 -11.26 7.84 10.65
C HIS A 74 -9.89 7.73 11.32
N ARG A 75 -9.02 8.73 11.17
CA ARG A 75 -7.62 8.76 11.65
C ARG A 75 -7.19 10.15 12.12
N PRO A 76 -7.83 10.73 13.15
CA PRO A 76 -7.55 12.10 13.59
C PRO A 76 -6.09 12.33 14.07
N GLN A 77 -5.36 11.27 14.40
CA GLN A 77 -3.96 11.34 14.82
C GLN A 77 -2.96 11.15 13.67
N ALA A 78 -3.42 10.66 12.51
CA ALA A 78 -2.56 10.45 11.36
C ALA A 78 -2.30 11.79 10.65
N LYS A 79 -1.07 11.99 10.22
CA LYS A 79 -0.66 13.16 9.44
C LYS A 79 -0.35 12.71 8.02
N LEU A 80 -0.58 13.54 7.02
CA LEU A 80 -0.08 13.25 5.68
C LEU A 80 1.44 13.02 5.75
N ALA A 81 1.93 11.99 5.05
CA ALA A 81 3.37 11.73 5.04
C ALA A 81 4.10 12.87 4.30
N LYS A 82 5.33 13.15 4.74
CA LYS A 82 6.23 14.07 4.04
C LYS A 82 7.10 13.27 3.07
N LEU A 83 7.32 13.78 1.86
CA LEU A 83 8.05 13.10 0.78
C LEU A 83 9.26 13.94 0.38
N PRO A 84 10.51 13.54 0.74
CA PRO A 84 11.67 14.38 0.53
C PRO A 84 12.06 14.41 -0.96
N ASP A 85 12.66 15.52 -1.39
CA ASP A 85 13.12 15.73 -2.77
C ASP A 85 14.06 14.64 -3.28
N GLN A 86 14.84 14.03 -2.38
CA GLN A 86 15.78 12.98 -2.73
C GLN A 86 15.08 11.70 -3.22
N THR A 87 13.88 11.41 -2.72
CA THR A 87 13.02 10.32 -3.22
C THR A 87 12.58 10.59 -4.66
N LEU A 88 12.56 11.85 -5.11
CA LEU A 88 12.22 12.23 -6.48
C LEU A 88 13.44 12.28 -7.42
N ARG A 89 14.66 12.38 -6.89
CA ARG A 89 15.89 12.56 -7.69
C ARG A 89 16.48 11.27 -8.26
N ASN A 90 16.17 10.11 -7.67
CA ASN A 90 16.84 8.85 -8.02
C ASN A 90 16.17 8.03 -9.14
N ARG A 91 15.18 8.57 -9.86
CA ARG A 91 14.53 7.81 -10.94
C ARG A 91 14.35 8.67 -12.18
N THR A 92 15.15 8.34 -13.20
CA THR A 92 15.17 8.93 -14.54
C THR A 92 13.86 8.81 -15.33
N ALA A 93 12.80 8.22 -14.77
CA ALA A 93 11.53 7.98 -15.49
C ALA A 93 10.22 8.24 -14.70
N GLN A 94 10.24 8.71 -13.44
CA GLN A 94 9.00 8.74 -12.64
C GLN A 94 8.44 10.17 -12.46
N VAL A 95 7.38 10.46 -13.22
CA VAL A 95 6.58 11.68 -13.15
C VAL A 95 5.58 11.57 -11.99
N GLY A 96 5.83 12.33 -10.92
CA GLY A 96 4.93 12.50 -9.79
C GLY A 96 5.09 11.44 -8.72
N ASN A 97 5.46 11.86 -7.50
CA ASN A 97 5.42 11.02 -6.30
C ASN A 97 4.17 11.40 -5.49
N PRO A 98 2.95 11.02 -5.90
CA PRO A 98 1.76 11.55 -5.28
C PRO A 98 1.61 11.01 -3.85
N ILE A 99 1.19 11.88 -2.93
CA ILE A 99 0.86 11.49 -1.56
C ILE A 99 -0.42 10.65 -1.48
N TYR A 100 -1.26 10.74 -2.51
CA TYR A 100 -2.52 10.01 -2.63
C TYR A 100 -2.77 9.55 -4.08
N LEU A 101 -3.55 8.49 -4.25
CA LEU A 101 -4.06 8.03 -5.53
C LEU A 101 -5.58 8.14 -5.53
N LYS A 102 -6.15 8.34 -6.73
CA LYS A 102 -7.58 8.17 -7.01
C LYS A 102 -7.70 7.05 -8.05
N GLY A 103 -8.54 6.06 -7.78
CA GLY A 103 -8.72 4.90 -8.65
C GLY A 103 -10.03 4.18 -8.35
N ASN A 104 -10.28 3.06 -9.01
CA ASN A 104 -11.40 2.16 -8.73
C ASN A 104 -10.85 0.83 -8.20
N PHE A 105 -10.60 0.77 -6.90
CA PHE A 105 -9.91 -0.36 -6.29
C PHE A 105 -10.84 -1.52 -5.98
N ASP A 106 -12.12 -1.23 -5.71
CA ASP A 106 -13.13 -2.24 -5.38
C ASP A 106 -14.00 -2.67 -6.57
N GLY A 107 -13.83 -2.04 -7.73
CA GLY A 107 -14.51 -2.39 -8.98
C GLY A 107 -15.94 -1.83 -9.09
N ASN A 108 -16.36 -0.94 -8.19
CA ASN A 108 -17.65 -0.26 -8.30
C ASN A 108 -17.59 0.90 -9.34
N ASN A 109 -18.65 1.70 -9.47
CA ASN A 109 -18.67 2.86 -10.39
C ASN A 109 -18.29 4.20 -9.71
N SER A 110 -17.84 4.15 -8.46
CA SER A 110 -17.37 5.29 -7.69
C SER A 110 -15.85 5.31 -7.65
N PRO A 111 -15.22 6.50 -7.65
CA PRO A 111 -13.81 6.57 -7.33
C PRO A 111 -13.58 6.23 -5.85
N ASP A 112 -12.40 5.69 -5.58
CA ASP A 112 -11.80 5.42 -4.29
C ASP A 112 -10.53 6.26 -4.13
N TYR A 113 -10.04 6.38 -2.88
CA TYR A 113 -8.77 7.05 -2.59
C TYR A 113 -7.80 6.13 -1.86
N ALA A 114 -6.52 6.22 -2.19
CA ALA A 114 -5.43 5.68 -1.37
C ALA A 114 -4.52 6.83 -0.94
N VAL A 115 -3.98 6.81 0.28
CA VAL A 115 -3.16 7.91 0.80
C VAL A 115 -2.05 7.39 1.71
N GLN A 116 -0.87 7.99 1.62
CA GLN A 116 0.22 7.78 2.56
C GLN A 116 0.07 8.73 3.75
N VAL A 117 0.05 8.17 4.95
CA VAL A 117 0.04 8.92 6.20
C VAL A 117 1.17 8.48 7.11
N LEU A 118 1.76 9.43 7.81
CA LEU A 118 2.61 9.19 8.97
C LEU A 118 1.71 9.00 10.20
N GLN A 119 1.85 7.85 10.84
CA GLN A 119 1.25 7.58 12.15
C GLN A 119 2.28 6.90 13.04
N ASN A 120 2.57 7.52 14.18
CA ASN A 120 3.69 7.17 15.06
C ASN A 120 5.04 7.32 14.32
N ASP A 121 5.71 6.20 14.08
CA ASP A 121 6.99 6.03 13.39
C ASP A 121 6.84 5.24 12.06
N SER A 122 5.59 5.07 11.60
CA SER A 122 5.25 4.27 10.42
C SER A 122 4.58 5.09 9.33
N ILE A 123 4.93 4.80 8.08
CA ILE A 123 4.16 5.21 6.90
C ILE A 123 3.09 4.16 6.66
N GLN A 124 1.83 4.55 6.83
CA GLN A 124 0.68 3.71 6.51
C GLN A 124 0.10 4.15 5.18
N VAL A 125 -0.17 3.17 4.30
CA VAL A 125 -0.97 3.38 3.12
C VAL A 125 -2.39 2.95 3.45
N LEU A 126 -3.33 3.89 3.39
CA LEU A 126 -4.73 3.67 3.71
C LEU A 126 -5.57 3.88 2.46
N ALA A 127 -6.54 3.01 2.23
CA ALA A 127 -7.55 3.16 1.20
C ALA A 127 -8.90 3.51 1.81
N PHE A 128 -9.63 4.42 1.18
CA PHE A 128 -11.01 4.78 1.49
C PHE A 128 -11.89 4.37 0.31
N LEU A 129 -12.65 3.30 0.53
CA LEU A 129 -13.56 2.71 -0.45
C LEU A 129 -14.98 3.20 -0.20
N ASP A 130 -15.83 3.17 -1.24
CA ASP A 130 -17.28 3.38 -1.11
C ASP A 130 -17.67 4.72 -0.43
N TYR A 131 -16.84 5.76 -0.52
CA TYR A 131 -16.97 6.95 0.32
C TYR A 131 -18.21 7.81 0.03
N ASN A 132 -18.87 7.62 -1.12
CA ASN A 132 -20.10 8.31 -1.49
C ASN A 132 -21.34 7.79 -0.73
N THR A 133 -21.30 6.57 -0.20
CA THR A 133 -22.43 5.96 0.54
C THR A 133 -22.06 5.73 2.01
N LYS A 134 -20.99 4.99 2.25
CA LYS A 134 -20.43 4.74 3.58
C LYS A 134 -18.95 4.41 3.43
N ALA A 135 -18.12 5.41 3.72
CA ALA A 135 -16.68 5.25 3.62
C ALA A 135 -16.17 4.07 4.44
N ARG A 136 -15.47 3.17 3.77
CA ARG A 136 -14.78 2.04 4.37
C ARG A 136 -13.29 2.28 4.27
N GLN A 137 -12.66 2.51 5.41
CA GLN A 137 -11.20 2.59 5.48
C GLN A 137 -10.62 1.18 5.57
N VAL A 138 -9.70 0.86 4.66
CA VAL A 138 -8.94 -0.39 4.62
C VAL A 138 -7.45 -0.07 4.66
N LYS A 139 -6.69 -0.78 5.49
CA LYS A 139 -5.22 -0.67 5.47
C LYS A 139 -4.69 -1.41 4.24
N VAL A 140 -3.86 -0.73 3.44
CA VAL A 140 -3.19 -1.31 2.28
C VAL A 140 -1.86 -1.91 2.70
N ALA A 141 -1.02 -1.10 3.35
CA ALA A 141 0.33 -1.49 3.76
C ALA A 141 0.83 -0.63 4.92
N SER A 142 1.93 -1.07 5.53
CA SER A 142 2.66 -0.31 6.55
C SER A 142 4.15 -0.49 6.33
N TYR A 143 4.88 0.60 6.43
CA TYR A 143 6.32 0.61 6.26
C TYR A 143 6.97 1.48 7.32
N PRO A 144 8.25 1.22 7.68
CA PRO A 144 8.97 2.12 8.58
C PRO A 144 9.13 3.50 7.92
N ALA A 145 8.87 4.57 8.68
CA ALA A 145 9.27 5.90 8.24
C ALA A 145 10.80 6.03 8.34
N ARG A 146 11.41 6.89 7.51
CA ARG A 146 12.83 7.24 7.64
C ARG A 146 12.96 8.57 8.38
N GLN A 147 13.92 8.65 9.30
CA GLN A 147 14.24 9.88 10.01
C GLN A 147 15.34 10.64 9.26
N LEU A 148 15.12 11.92 8.99
CA LEU A 148 16.10 12.85 8.43
C LEU A 148 15.99 14.17 9.19
N GLN A 149 17.11 14.67 9.75
CA GLN A 149 17.15 15.95 10.46
C GLN A 149 15.98 16.13 11.47
N ASP A 150 15.77 15.12 12.32
CA ASP A 150 14.72 15.07 13.35
C ASP A 150 13.26 15.09 12.86
N GLN A 151 13.04 14.84 11.57
CA GLN A 151 11.71 14.68 10.99
C GLN A 151 11.56 13.29 10.35
N TRP A 152 10.34 12.76 10.43
CA TRP A 152 9.97 11.48 9.80
C TRP A 152 9.39 11.70 8.40
N TYR A 153 9.85 10.90 7.45
CA TYR A 153 9.49 10.99 6.04
C TYR A 153 9.15 9.62 5.46
N SER A 154 8.34 9.63 4.42
CA SER A 154 8.17 8.49 3.53
C SER A 154 9.23 8.54 2.43
N VAL A 155 9.84 7.40 2.17
CA VAL A 155 10.66 7.16 0.98
C VAL A 155 9.91 6.38 -0.09
N TYR A 156 8.64 6.08 0.17
CA TYR A 156 7.82 5.25 -0.69
C TYR A 156 7.04 6.12 -1.67
N GLN A 157 6.92 5.63 -2.89
CA GLN A 157 6.10 6.26 -3.91
C GLN A 157 4.83 5.45 -4.14
N LEU A 158 3.71 6.14 -4.33
CA LEU A 158 2.47 5.51 -4.75
C LEU A 158 2.33 5.61 -6.26
N GLN A 159 1.92 4.52 -6.90
CA GLN A 159 1.55 4.50 -8.31
C GLN A 159 0.25 3.71 -8.48
N LEU A 160 -0.65 4.24 -9.31
CA LEU A 160 -1.85 3.53 -9.71
C LEU A 160 -1.46 2.44 -10.71
N ALA A 161 -1.87 1.20 -10.46
CA ALA A 161 -1.82 0.13 -11.44
C ALA A 161 -3.21 -0.02 -12.06
N PRO A 162 -3.45 0.42 -13.30
CA PRO A 162 -4.79 0.39 -13.87
C PRO A 162 -5.36 -1.02 -13.95
N LYS A 163 -6.68 -1.13 -13.90
CA LYS A 163 -7.41 -2.31 -14.37
C LYS A 163 -6.88 -2.75 -15.73
N ASP A 164 -6.90 -4.06 -15.96
CA ASP A 164 -6.43 -4.74 -17.16
C ASP A 164 -4.90 -4.73 -17.35
N SER A 165 -4.12 -4.13 -16.43
CA SER A 165 -2.66 -4.27 -16.41
C SER A 165 -2.27 -5.75 -16.33
N VAL A 166 -1.31 -6.15 -17.17
CA VAL A 166 -0.81 -7.52 -17.18
C VAL A 166 0.21 -7.69 -16.06
N VAL A 167 -0.05 -8.65 -15.18
CA VAL A 167 0.75 -8.93 -13.99
C VAL A 167 1.08 -10.42 -13.91
N GLN A 168 2.23 -10.76 -13.32
CA GLN A 168 2.66 -12.13 -13.16
C GLN A 168 2.08 -12.72 -11.87
N ASP A 169 1.12 -13.64 -11.97
CA ASP A 169 0.63 -14.42 -10.83
C ASP A 169 1.70 -15.46 -10.45
N THR A 170 2.40 -15.19 -9.35
CA THR A 170 3.48 -16.05 -8.84
C THR A 170 2.98 -17.40 -8.34
N ARG A 171 1.68 -17.54 -8.02
CA ARG A 171 1.09 -18.81 -7.55
C ARG A 171 0.99 -19.84 -8.68
N ASN A 172 0.57 -19.37 -9.84
CA ASN A 172 0.30 -20.22 -11.01
C ASN A 172 1.36 -20.09 -12.11
N ASN A 173 2.36 -19.22 -11.90
CA ASN A 173 3.35 -18.82 -12.89
C ASN A 173 2.72 -18.40 -14.23
N ARG A 174 1.60 -17.66 -14.16
CA ARG A 174 0.84 -17.21 -15.32
C ARG A 174 0.72 -15.70 -15.34
N LYS A 175 0.78 -15.12 -16.53
CA LYS A 175 0.34 -13.74 -16.73
C LYS A 175 -1.17 -13.69 -16.63
N THR A 176 -1.68 -12.72 -15.88
CA THR A 176 -3.11 -12.43 -15.76
C THR A 176 -3.32 -10.92 -15.78
N THR A 177 -4.56 -10.48 -15.93
CA THR A 177 -4.91 -9.06 -15.92
C THR A 177 -5.52 -8.67 -14.59
N LEU A 178 -5.33 -7.41 -14.20
CA LEU A 178 -5.96 -6.89 -12.99
C LEU A 178 -7.47 -6.72 -13.19
N PRO A 179 -8.33 -7.25 -12.30
CA PRO A 179 -9.78 -7.11 -12.42
C PRO A 179 -10.28 -5.71 -12.06
N THR A 180 -9.52 -4.99 -11.22
CA THR A 180 -9.77 -3.63 -10.72
C THR A 180 -8.45 -2.87 -10.67
N ASP A 181 -8.48 -1.57 -10.36
CA ASP A 181 -7.22 -0.84 -10.14
C ASP A 181 -6.48 -1.40 -8.91
N GLY A 182 -5.16 -1.44 -8.99
CA GLY A 182 -4.26 -1.78 -7.90
C GLY A 182 -3.47 -0.58 -7.39
N ILE A 183 -2.84 -0.75 -6.24
CA ILE A 183 -1.99 0.24 -5.60
C ILE A 183 -0.57 -0.31 -5.57
N SER A 184 0.32 0.26 -6.38
CA SER A 184 1.74 -0.05 -6.31
C SER A 184 2.41 0.86 -5.30
N VAL A 185 3.18 0.26 -4.39
CA VAL A 185 4.09 0.97 -3.48
C VAL A 185 5.52 0.67 -3.91
N LEU A 186 6.24 1.72 -4.29
CA LEU A 186 7.59 1.64 -4.80
C LEU A 186 8.56 2.08 -3.70
N ASP A 187 9.56 1.25 -3.43
CA ASP A 187 10.74 1.51 -2.63
C ASP A 187 11.97 1.47 -3.54
N GLU A 188 13.13 1.91 -3.07
CA GLU A 188 14.38 1.99 -3.83
C GLU A 188 14.70 0.70 -4.59
N ASN A 189 14.42 -0.47 -3.99
CA ASN A 189 14.83 -1.77 -4.51
C ASN A 189 13.66 -2.67 -4.94
N ARG A 190 12.41 -2.24 -4.79
CA ARG A 190 11.24 -3.09 -5.05
C ARG A 190 9.98 -2.30 -5.33
N THR A 191 9.14 -2.87 -6.18
CA THR A 191 7.73 -2.48 -6.33
C THR A 191 6.86 -3.57 -5.73
N THR A 192 5.93 -3.20 -4.85
CA THR A 192 4.91 -4.11 -4.31
C THR A 192 3.54 -3.66 -4.78
N LEU A 193 2.87 -4.50 -5.59
CA LEU A 193 1.52 -4.25 -6.06
C LEU A 193 0.51 -4.83 -5.08
N TYR A 194 -0.43 -4.02 -4.61
CA TYR A 194 -1.54 -4.43 -3.76
C TYR A 194 -2.85 -4.42 -4.53
N VAL A 195 -3.63 -5.50 -4.38
CA VAL A 195 -4.97 -5.63 -4.99
C VAL A 195 -6.00 -5.96 -3.92
N LEU A 196 -7.21 -5.43 -4.06
CA LEU A 196 -8.30 -5.73 -3.16
C LEU A 196 -8.85 -7.14 -3.45
N LYS A 197 -8.77 -8.05 -2.48
CA LYS A 197 -9.42 -9.37 -2.52
C LYS A 197 -10.12 -9.65 -1.21
N ASN A 198 -11.38 -10.07 -1.27
CA ASN A 198 -12.19 -10.41 -0.09
C ASN A 198 -12.21 -9.27 0.97
N GLY A 199 -12.29 -8.01 0.52
CA GLY A 199 -12.38 -6.84 1.40
C GLY A 199 -11.08 -6.38 2.04
N ARG A 200 -9.93 -6.97 1.68
CA ARG A 200 -8.60 -6.56 2.15
C ARG A 200 -7.64 -6.42 0.99
N PHE A 201 -6.67 -5.51 1.10
CA PHE A 201 -5.58 -5.44 0.14
C PHE A 201 -4.57 -6.54 0.46
N ILE A 202 -4.15 -7.27 -0.58
CA ILE A 202 -3.09 -8.26 -0.47
C ILE A 202 -1.98 -7.93 -1.49
N PRO A 203 -0.71 -8.15 -1.15
CA PRO A 203 0.34 -8.12 -2.16
C PRO A 203 0.00 -9.14 -3.25
N PHE A 204 0.10 -8.73 -4.50
CA PHE A 204 -0.26 -9.54 -5.66
C PHE A 204 0.65 -10.76 -5.80
N ASP A 205 1.91 -10.60 -5.41
CA ASP A 205 2.97 -11.61 -5.44
C ASP A 205 3.09 -12.45 -4.16
N ALA A 206 2.32 -12.14 -3.10
CA ALA A 206 2.33 -12.90 -1.86
C ALA A 206 1.79 -14.33 -2.07
N GLN A 207 2.63 -15.31 -1.74
CA GLN A 207 2.19 -16.67 -1.45
C GLN A 207 1.43 -16.62 -0.11
N GLU A 208 0.22 -17.18 -0.10
CA GLU A 208 -0.58 -17.33 1.14
C GLU A 208 0.06 -18.34 2.10
#